data_AF-A0A7G2TTW7-F1
#
_entry.id   AF-A0A7G2TTW7-F1
#
_cell.length_a   1.000
_cell.length_b   1.000
_cell.length_c   1.000
_cell.angle_alpha   90.00
_cell.angle_beta   90.00
_cell.angle_gamma   90.00
#
_symmetry.space_group_name_H-M   'P 1'
#
loop_
_entity.id
_entity.type
_entity.pdbx_description
1 polymer ?
#
loop_
_entity_poly.entity_id
_entity_poly.type
_entity_poly.pdbx_seq_one_letter_code
_entity_poly.pdbx_strand_id
1 'polypeptide(L)'
;TAREWELALPSEISAEDRSQITRDFAQELVSRYGVAVDVAIHAPHREGDQRNHHAHVLTSTRKLEADGFTTKTRVLDSAKTGGVEIEQMRGLWAELQNRALERAGEVERVDHRSLEAQREAALERGDELTAEELDRDPELKLGPAANSMERRAKAMAERQGREYKPVTERGAVVHAARQARSAFRELRERLDIARETYGIEREAGQGRVSAGLAALRAATAKDRDRDRNPEDFRERLARVVDRSRDQEDTPKPEGRNYARERLKEIMEKDAGRDGQAAVHKLDGHSEYDLGEDAGREARKPSVNERLKDVLNKPRERLEIEDEREQEKDQEVEKDRDIDRDPGLSH
;
A
#
# COMPACT_ATOMS: atom_id res chain seq x y z
N THR A 1 -4.78 -5.03 25.39
CA THR A 1 -4.18 -5.04 24.03
C THR A 1 -5.29 -4.85 23.01
N ALA A 2 -5.02 -4.09 21.95
CA ALA A 2 -5.99 -3.73 20.91
C ALA A 2 -5.44 -4.11 19.53
N ARG A 3 -6.30 -4.13 18.52
CA ARG A 3 -5.90 -4.15 17.11
C ARG A 3 -6.10 -2.76 16.52
N GLU A 4 -5.12 -2.30 15.75
CA GLU A 4 -5.12 -0.99 15.12
C GLU A 4 -5.38 -1.08 13.62
N TRP A 5 -6.18 -0.14 13.13
CA TRP A 5 -6.32 0.18 11.71
C TRP A 5 -5.87 1.62 11.50
N GLU A 6 -4.94 1.81 10.56
CA GLU A 6 -4.49 3.13 10.13
C GLU A 6 -5.17 3.49 8.81
N LEU A 7 -5.93 4.59 8.80
CA LEU A 7 -6.67 5.07 7.64
C LEU A 7 -6.05 6.37 7.11
N ALA A 8 -5.68 6.40 5.83
CA ALA A 8 -5.36 7.65 5.15
C ALA A 8 -6.66 8.36 4.74
N LEU A 9 -6.76 9.66 4.98
CA LEU A 9 -7.95 10.45 4.70
C LEU A 9 -7.68 11.44 3.56
N PRO A 10 -8.60 11.61 2.59
CA PRO A 10 -8.41 12.59 1.52
C PRO A 10 -8.29 14.01 2.07
N SER A 11 -7.34 14.76 1.51
CA SER A 11 -7.11 16.17 1.86
C SER A 11 -8.12 17.11 1.19
N GLU A 12 -8.72 16.62 0.10
CA GLU A 12 -9.64 17.31 -0.80
C GLU A 12 -11.04 17.49 -0.19
N ILE A 13 -11.43 16.61 0.74
CA ILE A 13 -12.74 16.68 1.40
C ILE A 13 -12.68 17.49 2.69
N SER A 14 -13.85 17.90 3.21
CA SER A 14 -13.93 18.69 4.44
C SER A 14 -13.51 17.88 5.69
N ALA A 15 -13.23 18.58 6.79
CA ALA A 15 -12.97 17.91 8.07
C ALA A 15 -14.18 17.13 8.59
N GLU A 16 -15.38 17.63 8.30
CA GLU A 16 -16.65 16.98 8.62
C GLU A 16 -16.83 15.68 7.82
N ASP A 17 -16.59 15.73 6.51
CA ASP A 17 -16.65 14.53 5.64
C ASP A 17 -15.61 13.49 6.05
N ARG A 18 -14.39 13.91 6.39
CA ARG A 18 -13.36 13.02 6.96
C ARG A 18 -13.87 12.33 8.23
N SER A 19 -14.47 13.09 9.14
CA SER A 19 -15.05 12.53 10.37
C SER A 19 -16.18 11.54 10.07
N GLN A 20 -17.04 11.87 9.11
CA GLN A 20 -18.15 11.02 8.72
C GLN A 20 -17.68 9.69 8.12
N ILE A 21 -16.78 9.70 7.13
CA ILE A 21 -16.32 8.44 6.52
C ILE A 21 -15.56 7.56 7.51
N THR A 22 -14.79 8.14 8.44
CA THR A 22 -14.12 7.36 9.51
C THR A 22 -15.15 6.75 10.46
N ARG A 23 -16.21 7.49 10.80
CA ARG A 23 -17.31 6.97 11.61
C ARG A 23 -18.05 5.83 10.91
N ASP A 24 -18.34 5.96 9.62
CA ASP A 24 -19.01 4.93 8.84
C ASP A 24 -18.17 3.64 8.80
N PHE A 25 -16.85 3.78 8.59
CA PHE A 25 -15.93 2.64 8.67
C PHE A 25 -15.89 2.00 10.06
N ALA A 26 -15.85 2.81 11.12
CA ALA A 26 -15.89 2.32 12.50
C ALA A 26 -17.21 1.59 12.81
N GLN A 27 -18.35 2.06 12.30
CA GLN A 27 -19.64 1.40 12.44
C GLN A 27 -19.67 0.04 11.76
N GLU A 28 -19.02 -0.10 10.59
CA GLU A 28 -18.87 -1.41 9.97
C GLU A 28 -18.07 -2.36 10.87
N LEU A 29 -16.94 -1.90 11.42
CA LEU A 29 -16.13 -2.74 12.32
C LEU A 29 -16.94 -3.22 13.53
N VAL A 30 -17.75 -2.34 14.12
CA VAL A 30 -18.66 -2.71 15.22
C VAL A 30 -19.68 -3.74 14.74
N SER A 31 -20.39 -3.47 13.65
CA SER A 31 -21.48 -4.31 13.16
C SER A 31 -21.01 -5.69 12.74
N ARG A 32 -19.85 -5.75 12.10
CA ARG A 32 -19.28 -6.98 11.52
C ARG A 32 -18.58 -7.85 12.55
N TYR A 33 -17.89 -7.24 13.52
CA TYR A 33 -17.04 -7.98 14.47
C TYR A 33 -17.55 -7.96 15.91
N GLY A 34 -18.53 -7.13 16.25
CA GLY A 34 -19.05 -6.97 17.60
C GLY A 34 -18.04 -6.36 18.57
N VAL A 35 -17.06 -5.60 18.08
CA VAL A 35 -15.97 -5.03 18.88
C VAL A 35 -16.27 -3.60 19.33
N ALA A 36 -15.67 -3.18 20.44
CA ALA A 36 -15.58 -1.77 20.78
C ALA A 36 -14.53 -1.10 19.88
N VAL A 37 -14.81 0.13 19.45
CA VAL A 37 -13.97 0.91 18.54
C VAL A 37 -13.70 2.29 19.13
N ASP A 38 -12.44 2.68 19.15
CA ASP A 38 -11.96 4.03 19.49
C ASP A 38 -11.31 4.66 18.25
N VAL A 39 -11.55 5.94 18.02
CA VAL A 39 -11.17 6.65 16.80
C VAL A 39 -10.47 7.96 17.15
N ALA A 40 -9.25 8.13 16.65
CA ALA A 40 -8.50 9.39 16.73
C ALA A 40 -8.13 9.88 15.33
N ILE A 41 -8.66 11.04 14.93
CA ILE A 41 -8.34 11.68 13.66
C ILE A 41 -7.24 12.72 13.88
N HIS A 42 -6.14 12.59 13.13
CA HIS A 42 -5.00 13.47 13.21
C HIS A 42 -4.94 14.45 12.04
N ALA A 43 -4.69 15.71 12.39
CA ALA A 43 -4.29 16.71 11.42
C ALA A 43 -2.84 16.44 10.94
N PRO A 44 -2.48 16.93 9.74
CA PRO A 44 -1.12 16.86 9.23
C PRO A 44 -0.12 17.49 10.20
N HIS A 45 1.07 16.89 10.29
CA HIS A 45 2.15 17.45 11.08
C HIS A 45 2.62 18.78 10.48
N ARG A 46 2.91 19.80 11.30
CA ARG A 46 3.32 21.16 10.85
C ARG A 46 4.49 21.16 9.85
N GLU A 47 5.43 20.24 10.06
CA GLU A 47 6.64 20.10 9.23
C GLU A 47 6.54 18.92 8.23
N GLY A 48 5.36 18.29 8.15
CA GLY A 48 5.07 17.18 7.25
C GLY A 48 4.35 17.62 5.97
N ASP A 49 3.94 16.63 5.18
CA ASP A 49 3.03 16.87 4.05
C ASP A 49 1.67 17.31 4.61
N GLN A 50 1.25 18.53 4.28
CA GLN A 50 -0.02 19.12 4.75
C GLN A 50 -1.26 18.43 4.19
N ARG A 51 -1.10 17.43 3.33
CA ARG A 51 -2.20 16.58 2.84
C ARG A 51 -2.39 15.32 3.66
N ASN A 52 -1.44 14.97 4.53
CA ASN A 52 -1.44 13.70 5.26
C ASN A 52 -2.38 13.70 6.47
N HIS A 53 -3.69 13.79 6.21
CA HIS A 53 -4.73 13.51 7.19
C HIS A 53 -4.85 12.00 7.38
N HIS A 54 -4.94 11.53 8.62
CA HIS A 54 -5.07 10.11 8.91
C HIS A 54 -5.86 9.87 10.19
N ALA A 55 -6.40 8.66 10.34
CA ALA A 55 -7.07 8.22 11.55
C ALA A 55 -6.44 6.93 12.08
N HIS A 56 -6.26 6.89 13.41
CA HIS A 56 -6.00 5.67 14.15
C HIS A 56 -7.32 5.13 14.67
N VAL A 57 -7.64 3.88 14.33
CA VAL A 57 -8.86 3.20 14.76
C VAL A 57 -8.46 1.96 15.56
N LEU A 58 -8.62 2.04 16.89
CA LEU A 58 -8.33 0.94 17.79
C LEU A 58 -9.58 0.12 18.04
N THR A 59 -9.44 -1.20 17.94
CA THR A 59 -10.53 -2.15 18.19
C THR A 59 -10.16 -3.07 19.34
N SER A 60 -11.15 -3.39 20.18
CA SER A 60 -10.99 -4.42 21.20
C SER A 60 -10.69 -5.77 20.54
N THR A 61 -9.87 -6.59 21.19
CA THR A 61 -9.57 -7.96 20.69
C THR A 61 -10.66 -8.98 21.05
N ARG A 62 -11.68 -8.55 21.79
CA ARG A 62 -12.84 -9.33 22.22
C ARG A 62 -14.10 -8.61 21.82
N LYS A 63 -15.16 -9.38 21.60
CA LYS A 63 -16.50 -8.85 21.42
C LYS A 63 -16.97 -8.13 22.69
N LEU A 64 -17.76 -7.08 22.52
CA LEU A 64 -18.41 -6.34 23.59
C LEU A 64 -19.92 -6.54 23.48
N GLU A 65 -20.49 -7.21 24.47
CA GLU A 65 -21.93 -7.46 24.60
C GLU A 65 -22.49 -6.68 25.81
N ALA A 66 -23.79 -6.80 26.08
CA ALA A 66 -24.45 -6.07 27.16
C ALA A 66 -23.88 -6.35 28.57
N ASP A 67 -23.34 -7.55 28.79
CA ASP A 67 -22.71 -7.99 30.03
C ASP A 67 -21.19 -7.73 30.08
N GLY A 68 -20.60 -7.19 29.01
CA GLY A 68 -19.20 -6.80 28.92
C GLY A 68 -18.42 -7.54 27.84
N PHE A 69 -17.10 -7.69 28.04
CA PHE A 69 -16.23 -8.31 27.06
C PHE A 69 -16.34 -9.84 27.08
N THR A 70 -16.59 -10.43 25.92
CA THR A 70 -16.82 -11.88 25.79
C THR A 70 -15.67 -12.58 25.05
N THR A 71 -15.96 -13.30 23.97
CA THR A 71 -15.01 -14.15 23.25
C THR A 71 -14.01 -13.33 22.43
N LYS A 72 -12.81 -13.87 22.24
CA LYS A 72 -11.77 -13.25 21.40
C LYS A 72 -12.17 -13.33 19.93
N THR A 73 -12.12 -12.20 19.22
CA THR A 73 -12.31 -12.17 17.77
C THR A 73 -11.09 -12.79 17.08
N ARG A 74 -11.29 -13.84 16.28
CA ARG A 74 -10.20 -14.53 15.55
C ARG A 74 -10.30 -14.42 14.02
N VAL A 75 -11.37 -13.82 13.50
CA VAL A 75 -11.61 -13.74 12.06
C VAL A 75 -10.49 -13.01 11.31
N LEU A 76 -9.92 -11.96 11.93
CA LEU A 76 -8.78 -11.21 11.41
C LEU A 76 -7.41 -11.84 11.73
N ASP A 77 -7.36 -12.87 12.58
CA ASP A 77 -6.11 -13.56 12.98
C ASP A 77 -5.89 -14.86 12.20
N SER A 78 -6.94 -15.43 11.62
CA SER A 78 -6.89 -16.73 10.97
C SER A 78 -6.28 -16.62 9.58
N ALA A 79 -5.28 -17.45 9.28
CA ALA A 79 -4.63 -17.49 7.96
C ALA A 79 -5.62 -17.77 6.80
N LYS A 80 -6.72 -18.47 7.08
CA LYS A 80 -7.76 -18.79 6.07
C LYS A 80 -8.72 -17.64 5.78
N THR A 81 -8.94 -16.74 6.76
CA THR A 81 -10.04 -15.74 6.69
C THR A 81 -9.55 -14.30 6.79
N GLY A 82 -8.46 -14.06 7.54
CA GLY A 82 -7.94 -12.72 7.78
C GLY A 82 -7.56 -11.98 6.48
N GLY A 83 -6.92 -12.65 5.53
CA GLY A 83 -6.60 -12.03 4.24
C GLY A 83 -7.83 -11.53 3.48
N VAL A 84 -8.87 -12.37 3.41
CA VAL A 84 -10.14 -12.05 2.73
C VAL A 84 -10.87 -10.91 3.43
N GLU A 85 -10.93 -10.94 4.76
CA GLU A 85 -11.55 -9.88 5.56
C GLU A 85 -10.83 -8.54 5.40
N ILE A 86 -9.49 -8.54 5.46
CA ILE A 86 -8.69 -7.32 5.27
C ILE A 86 -8.93 -6.75 3.87
N GLU A 87 -8.98 -7.59 2.84
CA GLU A 87 -9.25 -7.13 1.47
C GLU A 87 -10.64 -6.51 1.34
N GLN A 88 -11.66 -7.13 1.93
CA GLN A 88 -13.03 -6.59 1.93
C GLN A 88 -13.12 -5.26 2.68
N MET A 89 -12.46 -5.13 3.84
CA MET A 89 -12.43 -3.87 4.58
C MET A 89 -11.66 -2.77 3.81
N ARG A 90 -10.59 -3.12 3.08
CA ARG A 90 -9.90 -2.19 2.18
C ARG A 90 -10.79 -1.74 1.02
N GLY A 91 -11.58 -2.65 0.46
CA GLY A 91 -12.60 -2.36 -0.56
C GLY A 91 -13.65 -1.38 -0.04
N LEU A 92 -14.26 -1.68 1.11
CA LEU A 92 -15.22 -0.78 1.75
C LEU A 92 -14.62 0.61 2.02
N TRP A 93 -13.39 0.67 2.50
CA TRP A 93 -12.73 1.95 2.75
C TRP A 93 -12.56 2.76 1.47
N ALA A 94 -12.12 2.13 0.38
CA ALA A 94 -12.01 2.77 -0.93
C ALA A 94 -13.38 3.29 -1.42
N GLU A 95 -14.46 2.51 -1.24
CA GLU A 95 -15.81 2.95 -1.58
C GLU A 95 -16.26 4.17 -0.76
N LEU A 96 -16.03 4.18 0.54
CA LEU A 96 -16.37 5.30 1.42
C LEU A 96 -15.62 6.57 1.00
N GLN A 97 -14.30 6.45 0.73
CA GLN A 97 -13.49 7.55 0.22
C GLN A 97 -14.02 8.06 -1.12
N ASN A 98 -14.29 7.16 -2.07
CA ASN A 98 -14.74 7.52 -3.42
C ASN A 98 -16.11 8.21 -3.41
N ARG A 99 -17.05 7.74 -2.59
CA ARG A 99 -18.35 8.42 -2.42
C ARG A 99 -18.18 9.81 -1.82
N ALA A 100 -17.27 10.00 -0.88
CA ALA A 100 -17.00 11.31 -0.30
C ALA A 100 -16.34 12.27 -1.31
N LEU A 101 -15.34 11.77 -2.05
CA LEU A 101 -14.69 12.53 -3.14
C LEU A 101 -15.70 12.95 -4.20
N GLU A 102 -16.59 12.04 -4.62
CA GLU A 102 -17.65 12.34 -5.59
C GLU A 102 -18.59 13.45 -5.09
N ARG A 103 -19.05 13.39 -3.83
CA ARG A 103 -19.88 14.45 -3.24
C ARG A 103 -19.16 15.80 -3.15
N ALA A 104 -17.84 15.79 -3.00
CA ALA A 104 -17.01 16.99 -3.02
C ALA A 104 -16.73 17.52 -4.44
N GLY A 105 -17.17 16.81 -5.49
CA GLY A 105 -16.92 17.17 -6.88
C GLY A 105 -15.53 16.80 -7.40
N GLU A 106 -14.78 15.97 -6.65
CA GLU A 106 -13.48 15.48 -7.08
C GLU A 106 -13.65 14.39 -8.14
N VAL A 107 -12.78 14.40 -9.15
CA VAL A 107 -12.78 13.40 -10.24
C VAL A 107 -11.91 12.19 -9.90
N GLU A 108 -10.91 12.39 -9.05
CA GLU A 108 -9.95 11.36 -8.64
C GLU A 108 -10.62 10.27 -7.79
N ARG A 109 -10.16 9.03 -7.96
CA ARG A 109 -10.69 7.86 -7.22
C ARG A 109 -9.56 7.01 -6.67
N VAL A 110 -9.80 6.40 -5.53
CA VAL A 110 -8.90 5.46 -4.85
C VAL A 110 -9.29 4.04 -5.22
N ASP A 111 -8.29 3.22 -5.53
CA ASP A 111 -8.43 1.78 -5.74
C ASP A 111 -7.49 1.04 -4.78
N HIS A 112 -8.05 0.10 -4.03
CA HIS A 112 -7.35 -0.66 -3.01
C HIS A 112 -6.52 -1.82 -3.57
N ARG A 113 -6.82 -2.24 -4.81
CA ARG A 113 -6.18 -3.39 -5.47
C ARG A 113 -4.72 -3.07 -5.80
N SER A 114 -3.94 -4.12 -6.09
CA SER A 114 -2.57 -3.93 -6.57
C SER A 114 -2.52 -3.18 -7.90
N LEU A 115 -1.39 -2.50 -8.17
CA LEU A 115 -1.19 -1.81 -9.46
C LEU A 115 -1.32 -2.78 -10.65
N GLU A 116 -0.88 -4.04 -10.49
CA GLU A 116 -1.03 -5.09 -11.50
C GLU A 116 -2.51 -5.38 -11.81
N ALA A 117 -3.34 -5.61 -10.78
CA ALA A 117 -4.77 -5.86 -10.97
C ALA A 117 -5.51 -4.65 -11.55
N GLN A 118 -5.12 -3.43 -11.17
CA GLN A 118 -5.67 -2.21 -11.75
C GLN A 118 -5.30 -2.07 -13.23
N ARG A 119 -4.05 -2.40 -13.59
CA ARG A 119 -3.54 -2.37 -14.97
C ARG A 119 -4.26 -3.38 -15.85
N GLU A 120 -4.43 -4.61 -15.39
CA GLU A 120 -5.20 -5.64 -16.10
C GLU A 120 -6.62 -5.17 -16.36
N ALA A 121 -7.31 -4.64 -15.35
CA ALA A 121 -8.64 -4.09 -15.51
C ALA A 121 -8.69 -2.88 -16.48
N ALA A 122 -7.63 -2.07 -16.58
CA ALA A 122 -7.54 -0.99 -17.55
C ALA A 122 -7.39 -1.52 -18.98
N LEU A 123 -6.55 -2.54 -19.19
CA LEU A 123 -6.39 -3.22 -20.49
C LEU A 123 -7.70 -3.89 -20.94
N GLU A 124 -8.43 -4.54 -20.04
CA GLU A 124 -9.73 -5.15 -20.34
C GLU A 124 -10.77 -4.12 -20.83
N ARG A 125 -10.67 -2.87 -20.36
CA ARG A 125 -11.50 -1.75 -20.83
C ARG A 125 -10.96 -1.08 -22.10
N GLY A 126 -9.81 -1.52 -22.62
CA GLY A 126 -9.12 -0.88 -23.75
C GLY A 126 -8.47 0.46 -23.40
N ASP A 127 -8.25 0.75 -22.12
CA ASP A 127 -7.59 1.97 -21.66
C ASP A 127 -6.07 1.75 -21.54
N GLU A 128 -5.41 1.73 -22.70
CA GLU A 128 -3.97 1.50 -22.81
C GLU A 128 -3.15 2.56 -22.06
N LEU A 129 -3.59 3.82 -22.07
CA LEU A 129 -2.88 4.91 -21.40
C LEU A 129 -2.88 4.75 -19.87
N THR A 130 -4.03 4.41 -19.29
CA THR A 130 -4.10 4.12 -17.85
C THR A 130 -3.32 2.85 -17.51
N ALA A 131 -3.33 1.84 -18.38
CA ALA A 131 -2.52 0.63 -18.18
C ALA A 131 -1.02 0.95 -18.16
N GLU A 132 -0.52 1.79 -19.06
CA GLU A 132 0.86 2.26 -19.06
C GLU A 132 1.21 3.08 -17.81
N GLU A 133 0.29 3.94 -17.33
CA GLU A 133 0.50 4.70 -16.09
C GLU A 133 0.64 3.80 -14.85
N LEU A 134 -0.12 2.72 -14.83
CA LEU A 134 -0.16 1.75 -13.74
C LEU A 134 0.99 0.73 -13.83
N ASP A 135 1.67 0.63 -14.97
CA ASP A 135 2.83 -0.24 -15.20
C ASP A 135 4.09 0.34 -14.54
N ARG A 136 4.09 0.35 -13.22
CA ARG A 136 5.16 0.93 -12.40
C ARG A 136 5.27 0.24 -11.06
N ASP A 137 6.43 0.40 -10.45
CA ASP A 137 6.63 -0.06 -9.09
C ASP A 137 5.84 0.79 -8.07
N PRO A 138 5.41 0.18 -6.95
CA PRO A 138 4.90 0.93 -5.82
C PRO A 138 5.98 1.84 -5.23
N GLU A 139 5.56 2.95 -4.62
CA GLU A 139 6.51 3.87 -4.00
C GLU A 139 7.18 3.24 -2.77
N LEU A 140 8.50 3.40 -2.68
CA LEU A 140 9.31 2.88 -1.58
C LEU A 140 9.07 3.65 -0.28
N LYS A 141 8.84 2.93 0.83
CA LYS A 141 8.77 3.52 2.17
C LYS A 141 10.18 3.91 2.64
N LEU A 142 10.42 5.21 2.81
CA LEU A 142 11.72 5.75 3.24
C LEU A 142 12.10 5.34 4.67
N GLY A 143 11.12 5.27 5.58
CA GLY A 143 11.34 5.05 7.01
C GLY A 143 11.64 6.35 7.77
N PRO A 144 11.57 6.33 9.13
CA PRO A 144 11.61 7.56 9.94
C PRO A 144 12.90 8.37 9.80
N ALA A 145 14.06 7.71 9.80
CA ALA A 145 15.36 8.38 9.72
C ALA A 145 15.58 9.06 8.37
N ALA A 146 15.36 8.33 7.26
CA ALA A 146 15.44 8.90 5.91
C ALA A 146 14.43 10.01 5.71
N ASN A 147 13.17 9.84 6.15
CA ASN A 147 12.17 10.92 6.10
C ASN A 147 12.64 12.17 6.86
N SER A 148 13.23 12.02 8.05
CA SER A 148 13.75 13.15 8.82
C SER A 148 14.88 13.89 8.09
N MET A 149 15.79 13.15 7.44
CA MET A 149 16.89 13.72 6.66
C MET A 149 16.36 14.48 5.43
N GLU A 150 15.45 13.86 4.67
CA GLU A 150 14.87 14.47 3.46
C GLU A 150 14.03 15.71 3.80
N ARG A 151 13.25 15.68 4.89
CA ARG A 151 12.50 16.86 5.35
C ARG A 151 13.41 18.02 5.70
N ARG A 152 14.51 17.76 6.44
CA ARG A 152 15.52 18.78 6.77
C ARG A 152 16.17 19.34 5.51
N ALA A 153 16.56 18.49 4.57
CA ALA A 153 17.14 18.91 3.30
C ALA A 153 16.18 19.77 2.49
N LYS A 154 14.89 19.41 2.43
CA LYS A 154 13.84 20.17 1.75
C LYS A 154 13.62 21.55 2.38
N ALA A 155 13.47 21.61 3.70
CA ALA A 155 13.31 22.88 4.42
C ALA A 155 14.53 23.80 4.26
N MET A 156 15.75 23.24 4.25
CA MET A 156 16.97 24.00 3.99
C MET A 156 17.04 24.51 2.55
N ALA A 157 16.62 23.70 1.58
CA ALA A 157 16.57 24.11 0.18
C ALA A 157 15.60 25.28 -0.03
N GLU A 158 14.41 25.20 0.57
CA GLU A 158 13.38 26.24 0.54
C GLU A 158 13.89 27.55 1.17
N ARG A 159 14.48 27.49 2.37
CA ARG A 159 15.07 28.67 3.03
C ARG A 159 16.18 29.35 2.22
N GLN A 160 16.92 28.57 1.44
CA GLN A 160 18.01 29.05 0.60
C GLN A 160 17.55 29.44 -0.80
N GLY A 161 16.26 29.30 -1.14
CA GLY A 161 15.74 29.56 -2.48
C GLY A 161 16.32 28.66 -3.56
N ARG A 162 16.81 27.47 -3.20
CA ARG A 162 17.40 26.50 -4.15
C ARG A 162 16.46 25.32 -4.39
N GLU A 163 16.63 24.66 -5.53
CA GLU A 163 15.91 23.41 -5.81
C GLU A 163 16.33 22.32 -4.82
N TYR A 164 15.34 21.62 -4.26
CA TYR A 164 15.57 20.48 -3.39
C TYR A 164 16.20 19.33 -4.17
N LYS A 165 17.24 18.73 -3.59
CA LYS A 165 17.85 17.49 -4.06
C LYS A 165 17.82 16.45 -2.94
N PRO A 166 17.44 15.20 -3.23
CA PRO A 166 17.39 14.14 -2.24
C PRO A 166 18.79 13.86 -1.68
N VAL A 167 18.86 13.61 -0.37
CA VAL A 167 20.13 13.39 0.35
C VAL A 167 20.35 11.92 0.73
N THR A 168 19.34 11.07 0.54
CA THR A 168 19.41 9.62 0.79
C THR A 168 19.22 8.83 -0.50
N GLU A 169 19.76 7.61 -0.55
CA GLU A 169 19.60 6.73 -1.71
C GLU A 169 18.13 6.40 -1.98
N ARG A 170 17.39 6.00 -0.93
CA ARG A 170 15.95 5.72 -1.04
C ARG A 170 15.17 6.98 -1.45
N GLY A 171 15.54 8.14 -0.91
CA GLY A 171 14.96 9.42 -1.27
C GLY A 171 15.21 9.78 -2.74
N ALA A 172 16.37 9.45 -3.29
CA ALA A 172 16.68 9.66 -4.70
C ALA A 172 15.79 8.80 -5.61
N VAL A 173 15.57 7.53 -5.25
CA VAL A 173 14.66 6.64 -5.98
C VAL A 173 13.22 7.17 -5.93
N VAL A 174 12.72 7.53 -4.74
CA VAL A 174 11.35 8.08 -4.59
C VAL A 174 11.19 9.40 -5.33
N HIS A 175 12.18 10.29 -5.27
CA HIS A 175 12.17 11.57 -5.97
C HIS A 175 12.13 11.38 -7.49
N ALA A 176 12.98 10.50 -8.04
CA ALA A 176 12.99 10.17 -9.47
C ALA A 176 11.66 9.56 -9.91
N ALA A 177 11.11 8.61 -9.15
CA ALA A 177 9.81 8.01 -9.44
C ALA A 177 8.68 9.05 -9.44
N ARG A 178 8.67 9.98 -8.48
CA ARG A 178 7.70 11.09 -8.43
C ARG A 178 7.84 12.04 -9.63
N GLN A 179 9.06 12.36 -10.05
CA GLN A 179 9.31 13.19 -11.23
C GLN A 179 8.83 12.49 -12.51
N ALA A 180 9.13 11.20 -12.68
CA ALA A 180 8.67 10.42 -13.82
C ALA A 180 7.14 10.39 -13.89
N ARG A 181 6.44 10.15 -12.77
CA ARG A 181 4.97 10.19 -12.70
C ARG A 181 4.41 11.55 -13.05
N SER A 182 5.02 12.63 -12.57
CA SER A 182 4.60 13.99 -12.91
C SER A 182 4.75 14.28 -14.40
N ALA A 183 5.87 13.87 -15.01
CA ALA A 183 6.13 14.06 -16.43
C ALA A 183 5.18 13.22 -17.29
N PHE A 184 4.88 11.98 -16.89
CA PHE A 184 3.92 11.12 -17.56
C PHE A 184 2.50 11.72 -17.53
N ARG A 185 2.06 12.19 -16.36
CA ARG A 185 0.75 12.85 -16.23
C ARG A 185 0.63 14.09 -17.12
N GLU A 186 1.68 14.89 -17.17
CA GLU A 186 1.73 16.07 -18.03
C GLU A 186 1.69 15.69 -19.51
N LEU A 187 2.42 14.64 -19.92
CA LEU A 187 2.35 14.12 -21.29
C LEU A 187 0.94 13.63 -21.63
N ARG A 188 0.31 12.88 -20.73
CA ARG A 188 -1.06 12.38 -20.90
C ARG A 188 -2.05 13.53 -21.10
N GLU A 189 -2.01 14.52 -20.24
CA GLU A 189 -2.87 15.70 -20.33
C GLU A 189 -2.69 16.46 -21.66
N ARG A 190 -1.45 16.55 -22.17
CA ARG A 190 -1.16 17.13 -23.49
C ARG A 190 -1.74 16.30 -24.63
N LEU A 191 -1.67 14.97 -24.54
CA LEU A 191 -2.24 14.06 -25.53
C LEU A 191 -3.77 14.17 -25.56
N ASP A 192 -4.40 14.29 -24.39
CA ASP A 192 -5.85 14.46 -24.29
C ASP A 192 -6.30 15.77 -24.96
N ILE A 193 -5.63 16.89 -24.66
CA ILE A 193 -5.89 18.19 -25.32
C ILE A 193 -5.70 18.08 -26.84
N ALA A 194 -4.61 17.44 -27.29
CA ALA A 194 -4.36 17.24 -28.72
C ALA A 194 -5.48 16.43 -29.38
N ARG A 195 -5.91 15.33 -28.74
CA ARG A 195 -6.95 14.45 -29.27
C ARG A 195 -8.30 15.15 -29.35
N GLU A 196 -8.68 15.86 -28.30
CA GLU A 196 -9.93 16.62 -28.23
C GLU A 196 -9.96 17.73 -29.28
N THR A 197 -8.90 18.55 -29.35
CA THR A 197 -8.78 19.62 -30.34
C THR A 197 -8.83 19.06 -31.76
N TYR A 198 -8.14 17.95 -32.03
CA TYR A 198 -8.20 17.30 -33.33
C TYR A 198 -9.63 16.87 -33.68
N GLY A 199 -10.37 16.28 -32.74
CA GLY A 199 -11.77 15.90 -32.91
C GLY A 199 -12.66 17.08 -33.28
N ILE A 200 -12.59 18.16 -32.48
CA ILE A 200 -13.35 19.40 -32.69
C ILE A 200 -13.08 20.00 -34.08
N GLU A 201 -11.80 20.13 -34.46
CA GLU A 201 -11.43 20.72 -35.76
C GLU A 201 -11.88 19.84 -36.93
N ARG A 202 -11.84 18.51 -36.77
CA ARG A 202 -12.35 17.55 -37.77
C ARG A 202 -13.86 17.65 -37.92
N GLU A 203 -14.60 17.81 -36.83
CA GLU A 203 -16.05 18.03 -36.83
C GLU A 203 -16.40 19.39 -37.46
N ALA A 204 -15.58 20.42 -37.23
CA ALA A 204 -15.67 21.72 -37.88
C ALA A 204 -15.29 21.71 -39.38
N GLY A 205 -14.98 20.54 -39.96
CA GLY A 205 -14.73 20.36 -41.38
C GLY A 205 -13.27 20.62 -41.82
N GLN A 206 -12.34 20.82 -40.89
CA GLN A 206 -10.93 21.01 -41.22
C GLN A 206 -10.30 19.75 -41.82
N GLY A 207 -9.36 19.93 -42.75
CA GLY A 207 -8.53 18.84 -43.29
C GLY A 207 -7.66 18.19 -42.21
N ARG A 208 -7.19 16.95 -42.46
CA ARG A 208 -6.37 16.20 -41.49
C ARG A 208 -5.12 16.95 -41.04
N VAL A 209 -4.47 17.66 -41.97
CA VAL A 209 -3.24 18.42 -41.69
C VAL A 209 -3.53 19.68 -40.87
N SER A 210 -4.58 20.43 -41.20
CA SER A 210 -4.93 21.64 -40.44
C SER A 210 -5.41 21.32 -39.03
N ALA A 211 -6.25 20.28 -38.88
CA ALA A 211 -6.67 19.77 -37.57
C ALA A 211 -5.48 19.25 -36.75
N GLY A 212 -4.54 18.53 -37.38
CA GLY A 212 -3.32 18.05 -36.72
C GLY A 212 -2.41 19.18 -36.22
N LEU A 213 -2.23 20.24 -37.03
CA LEU A 213 -1.47 21.42 -36.62
C LEU A 213 -2.15 22.20 -35.49
N ALA A 214 -3.48 22.29 -35.50
CA ALA A 214 -4.25 22.91 -34.42
C ALA A 214 -4.09 22.14 -33.11
N ALA A 215 -4.20 20.81 -33.15
CA ALA A 215 -3.97 19.94 -31.99
C ALA A 215 -2.56 20.08 -31.39
N LEU A 216 -1.52 20.10 -32.22
CA LEU A 216 -0.15 20.30 -31.76
C LEU A 216 0.06 21.68 -31.13
N ARG A 217 -0.56 22.73 -31.69
CA ARG A 217 -0.53 24.07 -31.10
C ARG A 217 -1.25 24.12 -29.76
N ALA A 218 -2.41 23.48 -29.64
CA ALA A 218 -3.16 23.43 -28.38
C ALA A 218 -2.37 22.70 -27.27
N ALA A 219 -1.77 21.55 -27.60
CA ALA A 219 -0.94 20.79 -26.66
C ALA A 219 0.33 21.52 -26.20
N THR A 220 0.89 22.42 -27.03
CA THR A 220 2.11 23.19 -26.71
C THR A 220 1.82 24.57 -26.09
N ALA A 221 0.63 25.15 -26.30
CA ALA A 221 0.26 26.45 -25.75
C ALA A 221 0.15 26.45 -24.21
N LYS A 222 -0.10 25.31 -23.59
CA LYS A 222 -0.17 25.17 -22.12
C LYS A 222 1.12 25.52 -21.38
N ASP A 223 2.26 25.48 -22.06
CA ASP A 223 3.56 25.89 -21.51
C ASP A 223 3.72 27.42 -21.39
N ARG A 224 2.87 28.23 -22.05
CA ARG A 224 2.98 29.69 -22.00
C ARG A 224 2.34 30.33 -20.76
N ASP A 225 1.38 29.65 -20.12
CA ASP A 225 0.73 30.14 -18.90
C ASP A 225 1.45 29.73 -17.60
N ARG A 226 2.42 28.82 -17.70
CA ARG A 226 3.31 28.44 -16.59
C ARG A 226 4.73 28.72 -17.02
N ASP A 227 5.30 29.82 -16.52
CA ASP A 227 6.66 30.36 -16.70
C ASP A 227 7.80 29.30 -16.69
N ARG A 228 7.84 28.38 -17.67
CA ARG A 228 8.75 27.24 -17.77
C ARG A 228 9.21 27.06 -19.21
N ASN A 229 10.53 27.02 -19.38
CA ASN A 229 11.19 26.86 -20.66
C ASN A 229 10.96 25.43 -21.22
N PRO A 230 10.38 25.27 -22.43
CA PRO A 230 10.12 23.96 -23.06
C PRO A 230 11.36 23.08 -23.28
N GLU A 231 12.54 23.70 -23.37
CA GLU A 231 13.83 23.01 -23.53
C GLU A 231 14.21 22.21 -22.27
N ASP A 232 13.85 22.68 -21.07
CA ASP A 232 14.17 22.01 -19.79
C ASP A 232 13.39 20.68 -19.63
N PHE A 233 12.17 20.61 -20.18
CA PHE A 233 11.36 19.40 -20.17
C PHE A 233 11.94 18.32 -21.10
N ARG A 234 12.32 18.69 -22.34
CA ARG A 234 12.97 17.77 -23.29
C ARG A 234 14.30 17.27 -22.76
N GLU A 235 15.10 18.14 -22.14
CA GLU A 235 16.38 17.75 -21.57
C GLU A 235 16.20 16.85 -20.33
N ARG A 236 15.20 17.10 -19.49
CA ARG A 236 14.83 16.21 -18.36
C ARG A 236 14.34 14.85 -18.83
N LEU A 237 13.46 14.82 -19.84
CA LEU A 237 12.97 13.58 -20.43
C LEU A 237 14.12 12.81 -21.10
N ALA A 238 14.99 13.50 -21.84
CA ALA A 238 16.18 12.93 -22.45
C ALA A 238 17.13 12.36 -21.41
N ARG A 239 17.38 13.02 -20.27
CA ARG A 239 18.23 12.46 -19.19
C ARG A 239 17.63 11.21 -18.52
N VAL A 240 16.30 11.12 -18.46
CA VAL A 240 15.60 9.93 -17.94
C VAL A 240 15.66 8.78 -18.95
N VAL A 241 15.53 9.08 -20.24
CA VAL A 241 15.61 8.10 -21.35
C VAL A 241 17.06 7.70 -21.69
N ASP A 242 18.05 8.59 -21.57
CA ASP A 242 19.47 8.29 -21.82
C ASP A 242 20.09 7.43 -20.72
N ARG A 243 19.61 7.53 -19.48
CA ARG A 243 19.96 6.53 -18.45
C ARG A 243 19.47 5.13 -18.80
N SER A 244 18.54 5.00 -19.75
CA SER A 244 18.09 3.72 -20.29
C SER A 244 18.85 3.29 -21.56
N ARG A 245 19.73 4.15 -22.13
CA ARG A 245 20.54 3.84 -23.33
C ARG A 245 21.98 3.47 -23.02
N ASP A 246 22.58 3.95 -21.94
CA ASP A 246 23.98 3.64 -21.58
C ASP A 246 24.19 2.25 -20.92
N GLN A 247 23.24 1.32 -21.11
CA GLN A 247 23.37 -0.10 -20.78
C GLN A 247 22.85 -0.96 -21.96
N GLU A 248 23.45 -0.81 -23.13
CA GLU A 248 23.31 -1.80 -24.20
C GLU A 248 24.69 -2.40 -24.53
N ASP A 249 25.11 -3.37 -23.72
CA ASP A 249 25.90 -4.51 -24.20
C ASP A 249 25.69 -5.78 -23.33
N THR A 250 24.46 -5.95 -22.82
CA THR A 250 24.00 -7.23 -22.26
C THR A 250 22.60 -7.54 -22.79
N PRO A 251 22.31 -8.81 -23.16
CA PRO A 251 20.99 -9.16 -23.67
C PRO A 251 19.93 -8.82 -22.63
N LYS A 252 18.98 -7.96 -23.00
CA LYS A 252 17.83 -7.61 -22.15
C LYS A 252 17.05 -8.90 -21.84
N PRO A 253 16.98 -9.37 -20.58
CA PRO A 253 16.00 -10.36 -20.23
C PRO A 253 14.62 -9.69 -20.27
N GLU A 254 13.64 -10.42 -20.78
CA GLU A 254 12.24 -10.01 -20.84
C GLU A 254 11.76 -9.51 -19.46
N GLY A 255 10.82 -8.57 -19.48
CA GLY A 255 10.48 -7.70 -18.35
C GLY A 255 10.16 -8.38 -17.01
N ARG A 256 10.04 -7.51 -15.99
CA ARG A 256 9.64 -7.76 -14.59
C ARG A 256 10.75 -7.98 -13.54
N ASN A 257 12.02 -8.16 -13.92
CA ASN A 257 13.03 -8.56 -12.92
C ASN A 257 14.02 -7.48 -12.46
N TYR A 258 14.37 -6.45 -13.24
CA TYR A 258 15.47 -5.56 -12.81
C TYR A 258 15.18 -4.77 -11.53
N ALA A 259 14.05 -4.07 -11.46
CA ALA A 259 13.71 -3.29 -10.27
C ALA A 259 13.40 -4.19 -9.07
N ARG A 260 12.72 -5.33 -9.29
CA ARG A 260 12.39 -6.32 -8.26
C ARG A 260 13.62 -7.05 -7.72
N GLU A 261 14.58 -7.41 -8.56
CA GLU A 261 15.87 -7.99 -8.17
C GLU A 261 16.73 -6.97 -7.45
N ARG A 262 16.76 -5.71 -7.89
CA ARG A 262 17.48 -4.63 -7.19
C ARG A 262 16.85 -4.33 -5.83
N LEU A 263 15.52 -4.34 -5.73
CA LEU A 263 14.78 -4.14 -4.49
C LEU A 263 14.99 -5.33 -3.55
N LYS A 264 15.03 -6.56 -4.07
CA LYS A 264 15.41 -7.76 -3.34
C LYS A 264 16.86 -7.71 -2.86
N GLU A 265 17.79 -7.23 -3.68
CA GLU A 265 19.21 -7.09 -3.34
C GLU A 265 19.42 -6.02 -2.24
N ILE A 266 18.69 -4.90 -2.30
CA ILE A 266 18.67 -3.87 -1.25
C ILE A 266 18.06 -4.43 0.04
N MET A 267 16.95 -5.17 -0.05
CA MET A 267 16.32 -5.82 1.10
C MET A 267 17.18 -6.92 1.72
N GLU A 268 17.92 -7.69 0.91
CA GLU A 268 18.83 -8.75 1.38
C GLU A 268 20.12 -8.18 2.00
N LYS A 269 20.64 -7.04 1.49
CA LYS A 269 21.75 -6.29 2.12
C LYS A 269 21.37 -5.73 3.49
N ASP A 270 20.13 -5.23 3.64
CA ASP A 270 19.64 -4.66 4.90
C ASP A 270 19.12 -5.71 5.90
N ALA A 271 18.73 -6.90 5.44
CA ALA A 271 18.33 -8.01 6.32
C ALA A 271 19.47 -8.50 7.25
N GLY A 272 20.72 -8.16 6.91
CA GLY A 272 21.88 -8.37 7.79
C GLY A 272 22.08 -7.28 8.85
N ARG A 273 21.33 -6.15 8.82
CA ARG A 273 21.65 -4.98 9.63
C ARG A 273 20.54 -4.42 10.52
N ASP A 274 19.26 -4.63 10.25
CA ASP A 274 18.20 -4.22 11.19
C ASP A 274 17.00 -5.18 11.11
N GLY A 275 16.99 -6.16 12.01
CA GLY A 275 16.00 -7.22 12.01
C GLY A 275 15.73 -7.79 13.38
N GLN A 276 15.51 -6.94 14.39
CA GLN A 276 14.76 -7.28 15.61
C GLN A 276 14.55 -6.04 16.50
N ALA A 277 13.33 -5.91 17.03
CA ALA A 277 12.91 -5.00 18.09
C ALA A 277 12.74 -3.51 17.74
N ALA A 278 11.55 -3.16 17.24
CA ALA A 278 10.93 -1.86 17.51
C ALA A 278 9.49 -2.07 17.98
N VAL A 279 9.35 -2.78 19.10
CA VAL A 279 8.16 -2.71 19.97
C VAL A 279 8.55 -1.78 21.10
N HIS A 280 8.32 -0.48 20.95
CA HIS A 280 8.30 0.47 22.09
C HIS A 280 6.82 0.62 22.46
N LYS A 281 6.30 0.14 23.59
CA LYS A 281 6.65 0.43 24.99
C LYS A 281 6.89 1.93 25.21
N LEU A 282 5.79 2.65 25.27
CA LEU A 282 5.65 3.90 26.02
C LEU A 282 5.02 3.52 27.35
N ASP A 283 5.84 3.43 28.40
CA ASP A 283 5.44 3.71 29.77
C ASP A 283 6.68 4.32 30.42
N GLY A 284 6.58 5.60 30.78
CA GLY A 284 7.61 6.27 31.55
C GLY A 284 7.52 5.79 32.99
N HIS A 285 8.66 5.46 33.60
CA HIS A 285 9.01 5.80 34.98
C HIS A 285 10.51 5.57 35.17
N SER A 286 11.09 6.42 36.00
CA SER A 286 12.51 6.63 36.25
C SER A 286 13.11 5.66 37.27
N GLU A 287 14.45 5.67 37.29
CA GLU A 287 15.38 5.35 38.39
C GLU A 287 16.14 4.01 38.40
N TYR A 288 17.36 4.17 38.92
CA TYR A 288 18.60 3.39 38.93
C TYR A 288 18.51 1.98 39.55
N ASP A 289 19.35 1.02 39.13
CA ASP A 289 20.61 0.63 39.81
C ASP A 289 21.19 -0.71 39.26
N LEU A 290 22.48 -0.91 39.54
CA LEU A 290 23.48 -1.90 39.11
C LEU A 290 23.16 -3.40 39.28
N GLY A 291 23.85 -4.26 38.51
CA GLY A 291 24.04 -5.69 38.83
C GLY A 291 24.69 -6.55 37.74
N GLU A 292 25.85 -7.12 38.06
CA GLU A 292 26.74 -7.95 37.22
C GLU A 292 26.28 -9.41 36.93
N ASP A 293 26.73 -9.90 35.77
CA ASP A 293 27.29 -11.23 35.44
C ASP A 293 26.55 -12.55 35.80
N ALA A 294 26.16 -13.33 34.77
CA ALA A 294 26.11 -14.80 34.81
C ALA A 294 25.82 -15.46 33.43
N GLY A 295 26.66 -16.43 33.04
CA GLY A 295 26.16 -17.72 32.52
C GLY A 295 26.02 -17.90 31.00
N ARG A 296 27.04 -18.52 30.39
CA ARG A 296 27.09 -18.98 29.00
C ARG A 296 26.21 -20.24 28.79
N GLU A 297 24.94 -20.09 28.43
CA GLU A 297 24.08 -21.19 27.95
C GLU A 297 23.99 -21.21 26.41
N ALA A 298 24.05 -22.42 25.83
CA ALA A 298 24.07 -22.65 24.40
C ALA A 298 22.83 -22.07 23.68
N ARG A 299 23.09 -21.22 22.67
CA ARG A 299 22.08 -20.49 21.91
C ARG A 299 21.17 -21.47 21.14
N LYS A 300 19.85 -21.40 21.38
CA LYS A 300 18.86 -22.12 20.55
C LYS A 300 18.90 -21.57 19.12
N PRO A 301 18.84 -22.43 18.08
CA PRO A 301 18.94 -21.99 16.70
C PRO A 301 17.76 -21.08 16.32
N SER A 302 18.08 -20.05 15.55
CA SER A 302 17.14 -19.04 15.10
C SER A 302 16.08 -19.64 14.16
N VAL A 303 14.93 -18.97 14.03
CA VAL A 303 13.87 -19.36 13.07
C VAL A 303 14.43 -19.48 11.65
N ASN A 304 15.45 -18.69 11.32
CA ASN A 304 16.10 -18.68 10.02
C ASN A 304 17.01 -19.92 9.79
N GLU A 305 17.66 -20.42 10.84
CA GLU A 305 18.43 -21.69 10.78
C GLU A 305 17.49 -22.89 10.63
N ARG A 306 16.36 -22.89 11.36
CA ARG A 306 15.32 -23.93 11.22
C ARG A 306 14.70 -23.94 9.81
N LEU A 307 14.55 -22.78 9.19
CA LEU A 307 14.01 -22.66 7.84
C LEU A 307 14.96 -23.23 6.78
N LYS A 308 16.28 -23.02 6.94
CA LYS A 308 17.31 -23.54 6.03
C LYS A 308 17.41 -25.07 6.08
N ASP A 309 17.25 -25.67 7.27
CA ASP A 309 17.25 -27.13 7.43
C ASP A 309 16.02 -27.81 6.79
N VAL A 310 14.89 -27.10 6.72
CA VAL A 310 13.67 -27.59 6.06
C VAL A 310 13.76 -27.47 4.53
N LEU A 311 14.42 -26.42 4.04
CA LEU A 311 14.54 -26.15 2.60
C LEU A 311 15.58 -27.04 1.89
N ASN A 312 16.56 -27.58 2.62
CA ASN A 312 17.67 -28.34 2.04
C ASN A 312 17.56 -29.87 2.17
N LYS A 313 16.44 -30.41 2.66
CA LYS A 313 16.21 -31.86 2.67
C LYS A 313 15.67 -32.34 1.31
N PRO A 314 16.29 -33.36 0.66
CA PRO A 314 15.72 -33.97 -0.52
C PRO A 314 14.38 -34.64 -0.18
N ARG A 315 13.33 -34.36 -0.96
CA ARG A 315 12.00 -34.95 -0.80
C ARG A 315 12.05 -36.44 -1.15
N GLU A 316 11.90 -37.31 -0.15
CA GLU A 316 11.46 -38.69 -0.40
C GLU A 316 9.97 -38.67 -0.77
N ARG A 317 9.59 -39.47 -1.78
CA ARG A 317 8.19 -39.66 -2.18
C ARG A 317 7.46 -40.33 -1.01
N LEU A 318 6.52 -39.62 -0.41
CA LEU A 318 5.53 -40.21 0.48
C LEU A 318 4.35 -40.69 -0.39
N GLU A 319 4.20 -42.00 -0.49
CA GLU A 319 2.94 -42.63 -0.87
C GLU A 319 1.95 -42.36 0.28
N ILE A 320 0.81 -41.74 -0.04
CA ILE A 320 -0.24 -41.44 0.92
C ILE A 320 -1.27 -42.57 0.81
N GLU A 321 -1.31 -43.48 1.79
CA GLU A 321 -2.48 -44.33 2.04
C GLU A 321 -3.57 -43.48 2.70
N ASP A 322 -4.81 -43.65 2.23
CA ASP A 322 -5.98 -42.80 2.50
C ASP A 322 -6.61 -43.16 3.86
N GLU A 323 -6.24 -42.46 4.95
CA GLU A 323 -6.81 -42.64 6.30
C GLU A 323 -8.21 -41.98 6.48
N ARG A 324 -8.96 -41.73 5.40
CA ARG A 324 -10.28 -41.06 5.46
C ARG A 324 -11.46 -41.93 5.90
N GLU A 325 -11.25 -43.21 6.22
CA GLU A 325 -12.35 -44.09 6.66
C GLU A 325 -12.44 -44.29 8.19
N GLN A 326 -11.38 -44.05 8.97
CA GLN A 326 -11.42 -44.33 10.42
C GLN A 326 -12.05 -43.23 11.28
N GLU A 327 -12.02 -41.96 10.85
CA GLU A 327 -12.60 -40.86 11.65
C GLU A 327 -14.13 -40.78 11.54
N LYS A 328 -14.74 -41.29 10.45
CA LYS A 328 -16.20 -41.29 10.29
C LYS A 328 -16.89 -42.34 11.16
N ASP A 329 -16.24 -43.47 11.44
CA ASP A 329 -16.84 -44.52 12.27
C ASP A 329 -16.83 -44.14 13.76
N GLN A 330 -15.88 -43.31 14.22
CA GLN A 330 -15.82 -42.85 15.62
C GLN A 330 -16.85 -41.77 15.96
N GLU A 331 -17.30 -40.96 14.99
CA GLU A 331 -18.40 -40.00 15.23
C GLU A 331 -19.77 -40.68 15.26
N VAL A 332 -19.97 -41.76 14.50
CA VAL A 332 -21.25 -42.49 14.47
C VAL A 332 -21.46 -43.36 15.72
N GLU A 333 -20.40 -43.83 16.39
CA GLU A 333 -20.53 -44.57 17.66
C GLU A 333 -20.90 -43.68 18.85
N LYS A 334 -20.38 -42.45 18.93
CA LYS A 334 -20.67 -41.54 20.06
C LYS A 334 -22.10 -41.02 20.09
N ASP A 335 -22.73 -40.85 18.93
CA ASP A 335 -24.13 -40.41 18.86
C ASP A 335 -25.13 -41.54 19.20
N ARG A 336 -24.71 -42.81 19.23
CA ARG A 336 -25.58 -43.95 19.59
C ARG A 336 -25.64 -44.24 21.09
N ASP A 337 -24.66 -43.77 21.87
CA ASP A 337 -24.57 -44.06 23.31
C ASP A 337 -25.24 -43.01 24.20
N ILE A 338 -25.71 -41.89 23.65
CA ILE A 338 -26.37 -40.81 24.42
C ILE A 338 -27.89 -41.02 24.55
N ASP A 339 -28.50 -41.90 23.73
CA ASP A 339 -29.96 -42.11 23.66
C ASP A 339 -30.49 -43.31 24.47
N ARG A 340 -29.73 -43.85 25.44
CA ARG A 340 -30.22 -44.90 26.37
C ARG A 340 -30.40 -44.37 27.79
N ASP A 341 -31.51 -43.67 28.01
CA ASP A 341 -32.13 -43.51 29.33
C ASP A 341 -33.10 -44.68 29.58
N PRO A 342 -32.92 -45.55 30.59
CA PRO A 342 -33.96 -46.46 31.02
C PRO A 342 -34.75 -45.82 32.18
N GLY A 343 -35.93 -45.31 31.83
CA GLY A 343 -36.92 -44.85 32.79
C GLY A 343 -37.40 -45.94 33.76
N LEU A 344 -37.64 -45.48 34.99
CA LEU A 344 -38.71 -45.86 35.94
C LEU A 344 -39.27 -47.30 35.91
N SER A 345 -39.13 -48.02 37.03
CA SER A 345 -40.23 -48.82 37.57
C SER A 345 -40.13 -49.02 39.10
N HIS A 346 -41.29 -48.80 39.74
CA HIS A 346 -41.77 -49.13 41.10
C HIS A 346 -41.24 -48.41 42.34
#